data_AF-A0A820RVA5-F1
#
_entry.id   AF-A0A820RVA5-F1
#
_cell.length_a   1.000
_cell.length_b   1.000
_cell.length_c   1.000
_cell.angle_alpha   90.00
_cell.angle_beta   90.00
_cell.angle_gamma   90.00
#
_symmetry.space_group_name_H-M   'P 1'
#
loop_
_entity.id
_entity.type
_entity.pdbx_description
1 polymer ?
#
loop_
_entity_poly.entity_id
_entity_poly.type
_entity_poly.pdbx_seq_one_letter_code
_entity_poly.pdbx_strand_id
1 'polypeptide(L)'
;MHKIQRRRIEPQQQQRLPTTQRQEYQLTKMLLLQISSISISAIPYAINTLYNTITSQIQKDSLRTAQENLSTTVINFLFYLNFAVSFYIYLISSKTLRKKFFRKFLSTYSGCKQVTHAISTITAPTANNLDRTTT
;
A
#
# COMPACT_ATOMS: atom_id res chain seq x y z
N MET A 1 -37.10 53.44 -26.63
CA MET A 1 -37.25 52.05 -26.13
C MET A 1 -35.89 51.54 -25.66
N HIS A 2 -35.58 51.68 -24.37
CA HIS A 2 -34.32 51.23 -23.77
C HIS A 2 -34.42 49.76 -23.35
N LYS A 3 -33.63 48.88 -23.98
CA LYS A 3 -33.48 47.49 -23.55
C LYS A 3 -32.57 47.45 -22.33
N ILE A 4 -33.16 47.29 -21.16
CA ILE A 4 -32.45 47.01 -19.90
C ILE A 4 -31.89 45.58 -20.00
N GLN A 5 -30.60 45.46 -20.31
CA GLN A 5 -29.86 44.21 -20.17
C GLN A 5 -29.69 43.92 -18.68
N ARG A 6 -30.54 43.05 -18.13
CA ARG A 6 -30.31 42.43 -16.83
C ARG A 6 -29.06 41.55 -16.95
N ARG A 7 -27.92 42.03 -16.46
CA ARG A 7 -26.76 41.18 -16.19
C ARG A 7 -27.20 40.11 -15.21
N ARG A 8 -27.24 38.86 -15.69
CA ARG A 8 -27.38 37.68 -14.86
C ARG A 8 -26.11 37.59 -14.02
N ILE A 9 -26.17 38.06 -12.78
CA ILE A 9 -25.14 37.79 -11.78
C ILE A 9 -25.27 36.30 -11.48
N GLU A 10 -24.42 35.49 -12.09
CA GLU A 10 -24.26 34.10 -11.65
C GLU A 10 -23.69 34.13 -10.23
N PRO A 11 -24.32 33.48 -9.25
CA PRO A 11 -23.68 33.25 -7.97
C PRO A 11 -22.58 32.20 -8.18
N GLN A 12 -21.39 32.63 -8.63
CA GLN A 12 -20.14 31.88 -8.52
C GLN A 12 -19.64 31.82 -7.06
N GLN A 13 -20.56 31.64 -6.12
CA GLN A 13 -20.26 31.26 -4.75
C GLN A 13 -20.96 29.94 -4.44
N GLN A 14 -20.73 28.96 -5.31
CA GLN A 14 -20.96 27.57 -4.98
C GLN A 14 -19.89 27.15 -3.97
N GLN A 15 -20.15 27.53 -2.71
CA GLN A 15 -19.77 26.89 -1.47
C GLN A 15 -18.60 25.89 -1.58
N ARG A 16 -17.37 26.40 -1.54
CA ARG A 16 -16.22 25.58 -1.10
C ARG A 16 -16.19 25.59 0.43
N LEU A 17 -16.95 24.71 1.06
CA LEU A 17 -16.80 24.32 2.47
C LEU A 17 -16.94 22.78 2.55
N PRO A 18 -16.19 22.03 3.37
CA PRO A 18 -14.80 22.19 3.81
C PRO A 18 -14.04 20.89 3.48
N THR A 19 -13.39 20.81 2.31
CA THR A 19 -12.58 19.61 1.96
C THR A 19 -11.44 19.37 2.95
N THR A 20 -10.92 20.44 3.56
CA THR A 20 -9.91 20.43 4.62
C THR A 20 -10.39 19.68 5.86
N GLN A 21 -11.61 19.91 6.33
CA GLN A 21 -12.11 19.26 7.58
C GLN A 21 -12.28 17.74 7.41
N ARG A 22 -12.68 17.28 6.22
CA ARG A 22 -12.72 15.83 5.89
C ARG A 22 -11.32 15.24 5.76
N GLN A 23 -10.36 16.00 5.23
CA GLN A 23 -8.96 15.58 5.18
C GLN A 23 -8.34 15.48 6.58
N GLU A 24 -8.57 16.48 7.43
CA GLU A 24 -8.07 16.49 8.81
C GLU A 24 -8.62 15.32 9.63
N TYR A 25 -9.92 15.03 9.53
CA TYR A 25 -10.51 13.86 10.20
C TYR A 25 -9.89 12.54 9.71
N GLN A 26 -9.62 12.41 8.41
CA GLN A 26 -8.95 11.25 7.86
C GLN A 26 -7.50 11.13 8.33
N LEU A 27 -6.79 12.27 8.42
CA LEU A 27 -5.41 12.33 8.90
C LEU A 27 -5.33 11.96 10.38
N THR A 28 -6.20 12.51 11.21
CA THR A 28 -6.29 12.19 12.64
C THR A 28 -6.61 10.72 12.87
N LYS A 29 -7.56 10.14 12.10
CA LYS A 29 -7.87 8.71 12.19
C LYS A 29 -6.67 7.84 11.81
N MET A 30 -5.87 8.26 10.83
CA MET A 30 -4.68 7.50 10.42
C MET A 30 -3.54 7.63 11.43
N LEU A 31 -3.36 8.80 12.02
CA LEU A 31 -2.41 9.03 13.11
C LEU A 31 -2.76 8.17 14.34
N LEU A 32 -4.05 8.09 14.67
CA LEU A 32 -4.52 7.32 15.83
C LEU A 32 -4.27 5.82 15.65
N LEU A 33 -4.55 5.27 14.46
CA LEU A 33 -4.22 3.87 14.12
C LEU A 33 -2.71 3.60 14.15
N GLN A 34 -1.91 4.54 13.65
CA GLN A 34 -0.45 4.42 13.67
C GLN A 34 0.09 4.43 15.10
N ILE A 35 -0.40 5.33 15.96
CA ILE A 35 -0.03 5.39 17.38
C ILE A 35 -0.43 4.08 18.08
N SER A 36 -1.64 3.56 17.85
CA SER A 36 -2.07 2.29 18.42
C SER A 36 -1.17 1.13 17.99
N SER A 37 -0.82 1.08 16.69
CA SER A 37 0.08 0.07 16.16
C SER A 37 1.46 0.18 16.82
N ILE A 38 2.06 1.38 16.85
CA ILE A 38 3.38 1.61 17.46
C ILE A 38 3.39 1.16 18.92
N SER A 39 2.36 1.48 19.71
CA SER A 39 2.27 1.05 21.11
C SER A 39 2.30 -0.47 21.27
N ILE A 40 1.60 -1.21 20.41
CA ILE A 40 1.56 -2.68 20.45
C ILE A 40 2.94 -3.29 20.16
N SER A 41 3.77 -2.66 19.33
CA SER A 41 5.13 -3.17 19.05
C SER A 41 6.21 -2.62 19.97
N ALA A 42 6.07 -1.38 20.44
CA ALA A 42 7.06 -0.72 21.29
C ALA A 42 7.11 -1.34 22.69
N ILE A 43 5.95 -1.73 23.24
CA ILE A 43 5.88 -2.34 24.58
C ILE A 43 6.64 -3.68 24.64
N PRO A 44 6.38 -4.68 23.78
CA PRO A 44 7.14 -5.93 23.77
C PRO A 44 8.63 -5.72 23.53
N TYR A 45 8.99 -4.77 22.65
CA TYR A 45 10.39 -4.44 22.37
C TYR A 45 11.10 -3.88 23.60
N ALA A 46 10.47 -2.94 24.32
CA ALA A 46 11.01 -2.38 25.55
C ALA A 46 11.19 -3.45 26.64
N ILE A 47 10.19 -4.33 26.82
CA ILE A 47 10.25 -5.42 27.79
C ILE A 47 11.39 -6.39 27.46
N ASN A 48 11.53 -6.81 26.19
CA ASN A 48 12.59 -7.70 25.76
C ASN A 48 13.98 -7.07 25.93
N THR A 49 14.11 -5.78 25.61
CA THR A 49 15.37 -5.04 25.78
C THR A 49 15.75 -4.95 27.26
N LEU A 50 14.80 -4.62 28.12
CA LEU A 50 15.03 -4.54 29.56
C LEU A 50 15.41 -5.92 30.14
N TYR A 51 14.69 -6.97 29.74
CA TYR A 51 14.98 -8.34 30.14
C TYR A 51 16.41 -8.76 29.74
N ASN A 52 16.82 -8.50 28.49
CA ASN A 52 18.15 -8.81 28.01
C ASN A 52 19.24 -8.02 28.74
N THR A 53 18.95 -6.76 29.09
CA THR A 53 19.89 -5.90 29.84
C THR A 53 20.13 -6.45 31.25
N ILE A 54 19.06 -6.78 31.98
CA ILE A 54 19.14 -7.30 33.36
C ILE A 54 19.77 -8.69 33.40
N THR A 55 19.45 -9.54 32.42
CA THR A 55 19.94 -10.94 32.38
C THR A 55 21.28 -11.09 31.65
N SER A 56 21.92 -10.00 31.25
CA SER A 56 23.17 -10.00 30.46
C SER A 56 24.35 -10.67 31.18
N GLN A 57 24.38 -10.61 32.52
CA GLN A 57 25.47 -11.16 33.33
C GLN A 57 25.21 -12.56 33.88
N ILE A 58 24.01 -13.11 33.62
CA ILE A 58 23.63 -14.44 34.09
C ILE A 58 24.11 -15.46 33.05
N GLN A 59 24.86 -16.48 33.45
CA GLN A 59 25.17 -17.61 32.56
C GLN A 59 23.88 -18.32 32.17
N LYS A 60 23.62 -18.42 30.86
CA LYS A 60 22.42 -19.03 30.27
C LYS A 60 22.79 -20.35 29.62
N ASP A 61 21.89 -21.32 29.74
CA ASP A 61 21.97 -22.56 28.99
C ASP A 61 21.72 -22.31 27.49
N SER A 62 22.32 -23.13 26.65
CA SER A 62 22.22 -23.11 25.19
C SER A 62 20.78 -23.06 24.68
N LEU A 63 19.89 -23.85 25.29
CA LEU A 63 18.46 -23.89 24.96
C LEU A 63 17.79 -22.54 25.26
N ARG A 64 18.09 -21.94 26.41
CA ARG A 64 17.52 -20.66 26.83
C ARG A 64 17.99 -19.52 25.92
N THR A 65 19.26 -19.51 25.55
CA THR A 65 19.79 -18.53 24.60
C THR A 65 19.12 -18.65 23.23
N ALA A 66 18.86 -19.86 22.74
CA ALA A 66 18.14 -20.06 21.48
C ALA A 66 16.71 -19.51 21.52
N GLN A 67 15.99 -19.73 22.63
CA GLN A 67 14.64 -19.20 22.83
C GLN A 67 14.62 -17.67 22.90
N GLU A 68 15.55 -17.05 23.62
CA GLU A 68 15.67 -15.59 23.72
C GLU A 68 16.00 -14.94 22.37
N ASN A 69 16.87 -15.58 21.57
CA ASN A 69 17.19 -15.13 20.21
C ASN A 69 15.99 -15.23 19.27
N LEU A 70 15.22 -16.32 19.34
CA LEU A 70 13.99 -16.48 18.57
C LEU A 70 12.97 -15.41 18.95
N SER A 71 12.75 -15.22 20.26
CA SER A 71 11.83 -14.19 20.77
C SER A 71 12.22 -12.80 20.30
N THR A 72 13.51 -12.46 20.38
CA THR A 72 14.05 -11.19 19.88
C THR A 72 13.81 -11.01 18.38
N THR A 73 13.99 -12.08 17.59
CA THR A 73 13.74 -12.06 16.15
C THR A 73 12.26 -11.82 15.84
N VAL A 74 11.34 -12.48 16.55
CA VAL A 74 9.89 -12.31 16.38
C VAL A 74 9.45 -10.90 16.75
N ILE A 75 9.97 -10.35 17.86
CA ILE A 75 9.66 -9.00 18.31
C ILE A 75 10.19 -7.95 17.31
N ASN A 76 11.41 -8.12 16.82
CA ASN A 76 11.99 -7.24 15.80
C ASN A 76 11.19 -7.32 14.49
N PHE A 77 10.80 -8.53 14.07
CA PHE A 77 9.95 -8.71 12.89
C PHE A 77 8.62 -7.98 13.05
N LEU A 78 7.93 -8.14 14.19
CA LEU A 78 6.68 -7.42 14.50
C LEU A 78 6.88 -5.90 14.53
N PHE A 79 8.01 -5.43 15.05
CA PHE A 79 8.36 -4.01 15.06
C PHE A 79 8.56 -3.45 13.65
N TYR A 80 9.28 -4.16 12.78
CA TYR A 80 9.44 -3.75 11.38
C TYR A 80 8.16 -3.88 10.57
N LEU A 81 7.35 -4.91 10.85
CA LEU A 81 6.04 -5.09 10.22
C LEU A 81 5.14 -3.89 10.47
N ASN A 82 5.27 -3.23 11.62
CA ASN A 82 4.50 -2.04 11.98
C ASN A 82 4.65 -0.89 10.96
N PHE A 83 5.85 -0.69 10.43
CA PHE A 83 6.11 0.31 9.39
C PHE A 83 5.39 -0.03 8.09
N ALA A 84 5.34 -1.31 7.72
CA ALA A 84 4.59 -1.77 6.55
C ALA A 84 3.07 -1.72 6.78
N VAL A 85 2.60 -2.11 7.96
CA VAL A 85 1.18 -2.10 8.35
C VAL A 85 0.63 -0.68 8.31
N SER A 86 1.39 0.33 8.73
CA SER A 86 0.98 1.74 8.60
C SER A 86 0.66 2.11 7.14
N PHE A 87 1.48 1.67 6.19
CA PHE A 87 1.22 1.85 4.75
C PHE A 87 -0.03 1.11 4.27
N TYR A 88 -0.25 -0.14 4.70
CA TYR A 88 -1.45 -0.90 4.32
C TYR A 88 -2.72 -0.35 4.97
N ILE A 89 -2.65 0.13 6.21
CA ILE A 89 -3.73 0.85 6.88
C ILE A 89 -4.06 2.13 6.08
N TYR A 90 -3.08 2.85 5.56
CA TYR A 90 -3.33 4.00 4.67
C TYR A 90 -4.02 3.60 3.37
N LEU A 91 -3.57 2.50 2.76
CA LEU A 91 -4.11 1.99 1.51
C LEU A 91 -5.56 1.50 1.69
N ILE A 92 -5.88 0.90 2.84
CA ILE A 92 -7.22 0.40 3.18
C ILE A 92 -8.13 1.53 3.70
N SER A 93 -7.66 2.48 4.52
CA SER A 93 -8.52 3.52 5.11
C SER A 93 -9.12 4.46 4.05
N SER A 94 -8.37 4.78 3.00
CA SER A 94 -8.85 5.67 1.93
C SER A 94 -9.63 4.92 0.85
N LYS A 95 -10.98 5.02 0.88
CA LYS A 95 -11.87 4.48 -0.17
C LYS A 95 -11.50 5.00 -1.57
N THR A 96 -10.98 6.23 -1.65
CA THR A 96 -10.53 6.88 -2.88
C THR A 96 -9.25 6.26 -3.44
N LEU A 97 -8.31 5.85 -2.56
CA LEU A 97 -7.07 5.20 -2.97
C LEU A 97 -7.31 3.75 -3.38
N ARG A 98 -8.18 3.00 -2.69
CA ARG A 98 -8.54 1.63 -3.10
C ARG A 98 -9.02 1.56 -4.55
N LYS A 99 -9.93 2.47 -4.95
CA LYS A 99 -10.48 2.49 -6.31
C LYS A 99 -9.44 2.84 -7.37
N LYS A 100 -8.50 3.75 -7.07
CA LYS A 100 -7.40 4.13 -7.97
C LYS A 100 -6.32 3.05 -8.04
N PHE A 101 -5.95 2.46 -6.91
CA PHE A 101 -4.95 1.39 -6.81
C PHE A 101 -5.45 0.10 -7.46
N PHE A 102 -6.65 -0.38 -7.13
CA PHE A 102 -7.24 -1.55 -7.81
C PHE A 102 -7.37 -1.32 -9.30
N ARG A 103 -7.81 -0.13 -9.76
CA ARG A 103 -7.91 0.15 -11.20
C ARG A 103 -6.55 0.12 -11.90
N LYS A 104 -5.49 0.66 -11.28
CA LYS A 104 -4.14 0.67 -11.87
C LYS A 104 -3.46 -0.70 -11.80
N PHE A 105 -3.68 -1.44 -10.72
CA PHE A 105 -3.20 -2.80 -10.52
C PHE A 105 -3.88 -3.79 -11.48
N LEU A 106 -5.22 -3.76 -11.61
CA LEU A 106 -5.95 -4.56 -12.60
C LEU A 106 -5.60 -4.18 -14.04
N SER A 107 -5.40 -2.89 -14.33
CA SER A 107 -5.00 -2.43 -15.68
C SER A 107 -3.64 -2.99 -16.06
N THR A 108 -2.68 -2.97 -15.14
CA THR A 108 -1.32 -3.51 -15.37
C THR A 108 -1.36 -5.03 -15.52
N TYR A 109 -2.19 -5.73 -14.75
CA TYR A 109 -2.37 -7.18 -14.87
C TYR A 109 -3.09 -7.60 -16.17
N SER A 110 -3.90 -6.71 -16.74
CA SER A 110 -4.64 -6.95 -17.99
C SER A 110 -3.83 -6.61 -19.25
N GLY A 111 -2.85 -5.70 -19.15
CA GLY A 111 -1.97 -5.32 -20.27
C GLY A 111 -1.10 -6.46 -20.80
N CYS A 112 -0.74 -7.42 -19.95
CA CYS A 112 0.05 -8.60 -20.34
C CYS A 112 -0.72 -9.54 -21.29
N LYS A 113 -2.07 -9.47 -21.30
CA LYS A 113 -2.91 -10.29 -22.21
C LYS A 113 -2.90 -9.78 -23.65
N GLN A 114 -2.73 -8.47 -23.89
CA GLN A 114 -2.68 -7.93 -25.26
C GLN A 114 -1.35 -8.21 -25.97
N VAL A 115 -0.23 -8.20 -25.23
CA VAL A 115 1.08 -8.51 -25.81
C VAL A 115 1.17 -9.97 -26.25
N THR A 116 0.54 -10.88 -25.50
CA THR A 116 0.51 -12.32 -25.84
C THR A 116 -0.31 -12.59 -27.13
N HIS A 117 -1.42 -11.88 -27.35
CA HIS A 117 -2.19 -12.01 -28.58
C HIS A 117 -1.47 -11.44 -29.81
N ALA A 118 -0.75 -10.32 -29.67
CA ALA A 118 0.00 -9.72 -30.78
C ALA A 118 1.16 -10.61 -31.28
N ILE A 119 1.83 -11.35 -30.40
CA ILE A 119 2.94 -12.25 -30.76
C ILE A 119 2.43 -13.51 -31.50
N SER A 120 1.25 -14.03 -31.14
CA SER A 120 0.65 -15.20 -31.81
C SER A 120 0.20 -14.92 -33.25
N THR A 121 -0.15 -13.68 -33.57
CA THR A 121 -0.59 -13.29 -34.93
C THR A 121 0.58 -13.08 -35.89
N ILE A 122 1.79 -12.79 -35.38
CA ILE A 122 2.99 -12.59 -36.22
C ILE A 122 3.68 -13.93 -36.54
N THR A 123 3.44 -14.99 -35.77
CA THR A 123 4.13 -16.29 -35.95
C THR A 123 3.38 -17.28 -36.86
N ALA A 124 2.11 -17.03 -37.21
CA ALA A 124 1.37 -17.83 -38.20
C ALA A 124 0.95 -16.92 -39.37
N PRO A 125 1.80 -16.77 -40.40
CA PRO A 125 1.85 -17.77 -41.47
C PRO A 125 3.23 -17.85 -42.17
N THR A 126 4.15 -18.71 -41.69
CA THR A 126 5.38 -19.01 -42.46
C THR A 126 5.65 -20.52 -42.53
N ALA A 127 4.60 -21.33 -42.70
CA ALA A 127 4.72 -22.79 -42.89
C ALA A 127 4.35 -23.27 -44.30
N ASN A 128 4.02 -22.37 -45.25
CA ASN A 128 3.49 -22.77 -46.57
C ASN A 128 4.39 -22.42 -47.78
N ASN A 129 5.66 -22.04 -47.58
CA ASN A 129 6.56 -21.70 -48.69
C ASN A 129 7.91 -22.44 -48.63
N LEU A 130 7.91 -23.71 -48.25
CA LEU A 130 9.08 -24.58 -48.39
C LEU A 130 8.70 -25.96 -48.95
N ASP A 131 7.92 -25.99 -50.03
CA ASP A 131 7.70 -27.23 -50.79
C ASP A 131 7.41 -26.95 -52.29
N ARG A 132 8.16 -26.01 -52.89
CA ARG A 132 8.02 -25.70 -54.31
C ARG A 132 9.33 -25.42 -55.04
N THR A 133 10.38 -26.13 -54.67
CA THR A 133 11.67 -26.12 -55.38
C THR A 133 12.37 -27.48 -55.27
N THR A 134 11.75 -28.51 -55.84
CA THR A 134 12.47 -29.69 -56.35
C THR A 134 11.80 -30.17 -57.64
N THR A 135 12.25 -29.59 -58.75
CA THR A 135 12.22 -30.21 -60.08
C THR A 135 13.56 -29.92 -60.73
#